data_AF-A0AAD9R7A7-F1
#
_entry.id   AF-A0AAD9R7A7-F1
#
_cell.length_a   1.000
_cell.length_b   1.000
_cell.length_c   1.000
_cell.angle_alpha   90.00
_cell.angle_beta   90.00
_cell.angle_gamma   90.00
#
_symmetry.space_group_name_H-M   'P 1'
#
loop_
_entity.id
_entity.type
_entity.pdbx_description
1 polymer ?
#
loop_
_entity_poly.entity_id
_entity_poly.type
_entity_poly.pdbx_seq_one_letter_code
_entity_poly.pdbx_strand_id
1 'polypeptide(L)'
;MFPGISGTQPSQQAMRPELYEEVKLYKNARERETYDNMADLFSIINTLQCLEKAYIRDVVTPREYTAACSKLLVQYKAAFKLVQSADYPTVEAFMKKFRLDCPAALERIKEGRPITIKDDKGNTSKAIADTVSLFITIMDKLRLQIRAMDEIHPDLRDLMDTMNSLSALPEDFEGKLKVSTW
;
A
#
# COMPACT_ATOMS: atom_id res chain seq x y z
N MET A 1 52.28 -60.64 -18.56
CA MET A 1 51.79 -60.12 -17.26
C MET A 1 50.94 -58.90 -17.54
N PHE A 2 49.62 -59.03 -17.48
CA PHE A 2 48.67 -57.92 -17.49
C PHE A 2 47.99 -57.91 -16.11
N PRO A 3 48.06 -56.83 -15.33
CA PRO A 3 47.36 -56.79 -14.05
C PRO A 3 45.86 -56.67 -14.33
N GLY A 4 45.11 -57.66 -13.86
CA GLY A 4 43.65 -57.72 -13.99
C GLY A 4 42.99 -56.54 -13.29
N ILE A 5 42.00 -55.96 -13.97
CA ILE A 5 41.10 -54.94 -13.43
C ILE A 5 40.38 -55.57 -12.23
N SER A 6 40.68 -55.06 -11.04
CA SER A 6 39.92 -55.34 -9.83
C SER A 6 38.48 -54.92 -10.08
N GLY A 7 37.58 -55.90 -10.08
CA GLY A 7 36.15 -55.67 -10.14
C GLY A 7 35.75 -54.78 -8.97
N THR A 8 35.49 -53.51 -9.27
CA THR A 8 34.75 -52.62 -8.40
C THR A 8 33.42 -53.30 -8.12
N GLN A 9 33.25 -53.78 -6.89
CA GLN A 9 31.93 -54.15 -6.37
C GLN A 9 30.97 -53.02 -6.73
N PRO A 10 29.77 -53.30 -7.27
CA PRO A 10 28.76 -52.27 -7.38
C PRO A 10 28.52 -51.82 -5.94
N SER A 11 28.96 -50.60 -5.63
CA SER A 11 28.54 -49.91 -4.43
C SER A 11 27.03 -50.05 -4.41
N GLN A 12 26.49 -50.60 -3.33
CA GLN A 12 25.07 -50.46 -3.04
C GLN A 12 24.78 -48.97 -3.22
N GLN A 13 24.12 -48.61 -4.33
CA GLN A 13 23.54 -47.29 -4.48
C GLN A 13 22.72 -47.13 -3.20
N ALA A 14 23.17 -46.22 -2.32
CA ALA A 14 22.54 -46.02 -1.03
C ALA A 14 21.05 -45.85 -1.31
N MET A 15 20.27 -46.84 -0.91
CA MET A 15 18.84 -46.88 -1.17
C MET A 15 18.28 -45.61 -0.51
N ARG A 16 17.73 -44.69 -1.31
CA ARG A 16 17.17 -43.41 -0.84
C ARG A 16 15.66 -43.56 -0.71
N PRO A 17 15.14 -44.11 0.40
CA PRO A 17 13.71 -44.36 0.59
C PRO A 17 12.86 -43.10 0.42
N GLU A 18 13.40 -41.92 0.72
CA GLU A 18 12.74 -40.62 0.54
C GLU A 18 12.33 -40.32 -0.90
N LEU A 19 12.92 -40.99 -1.91
CA LEU A 19 12.55 -40.83 -3.32
C LEU A 19 11.33 -41.68 -3.72
N TYR A 20 10.89 -42.60 -2.87
CA TYR A 20 9.76 -43.50 -3.13
C TYR A 20 8.47 -43.05 -2.43
N GLU A 21 8.52 -41.95 -1.67
CA GLU A 21 7.36 -41.39 -0.98
C GLU A 21 6.98 -40.02 -1.56
N GLU A 22 5.67 -39.77 -1.69
CA GLU A 22 5.16 -38.47 -2.15
C GLU A 22 5.31 -37.42 -1.04
N VAL A 23 5.96 -36.30 -1.38
CA VAL A 23 6.15 -35.19 -0.44
C VAL A 23 4.83 -34.43 -0.28
N LYS A 24 4.35 -34.34 0.96
CA LYS A 24 3.18 -33.54 1.31
C LYS A 24 3.58 -32.15 1.78
N LEU A 25 2.81 -31.15 1.36
CA LEU A 25 3.04 -29.75 1.75
C LEU A 25 2.85 -29.53 3.26
N TYR A 26 1.88 -30.21 3.86
CA TYR A 26 1.57 -30.14 5.30
C TYR A 26 1.37 -31.55 5.87
N LYS A 27 1.58 -31.68 7.18
CA LYS A 27 1.40 -32.93 7.95
C LYS A 27 0.27 -32.87 8.97
N ASN A 28 -0.24 -31.67 9.27
CA ASN A 28 -1.31 -31.46 10.26
C ASN A 28 -2.24 -30.31 9.85
N ALA A 29 -3.38 -30.19 10.55
CA ALA A 29 -4.42 -29.20 10.24
C ALA A 29 -3.93 -27.75 10.38
N ARG A 30 -3.04 -27.48 11.34
CA ARG A 30 -2.49 -26.14 11.58
C ARG A 30 -1.54 -25.70 10.46
N GLU A 31 -0.68 -26.60 9.99
CA GLU A 31 0.17 -26.36 8.82
C GLU A 31 -0.67 -26.12 7.56
N ARG A 32 -1.74 -26.89 7.37
CA ARG A 32 -2.66 -26.68 6.25
C ARG A 32 -3.25 -25.26 6.26
N GLU A 33 -3.80 -24.82 7.38
CA GLU A 33 -4.34 -23.47 7.53
C GLU A 33 -3.27 -22.39 7.29
N THR A 34 -2.04 -22.64 7.73
CA THR A 34 -0.90 -21.74 7.48
C THR A 34 -0.65 -21.59 5.98
N TYR A 35 -0.63 -22.70 5.23
CA TYR A 35 -0.46 -22.65 3.78
C TYR A 35 -1.67 -22.06 3.05
N ASP A 36 -2.89 -22.29 3.53
CA ASP A 36 -4.10 -21.67 2.97
C ASP A 36 -4.02 -20.14 3.09
N ASN A 37 -3.65 -19.61 4.26
CA ASN A 37 -3.42 -18.18 4.46
C ASN A 37 -2.31 -17.62 3.54
N MET A 38 -1.21 -18.37 3.36
CA MET A 38 -0.14 -17.99 2.43
C MET A 38 -0.60 -17.99 0.98
N ALA A 39 -1.42 -18.97 0.58
CA ALA A 39 -1.99 -19.05 -0.76
C ALA A 39 -2.93 -17.90 -1.05
N ASP A 40 -3.76 -17.51 -0.07
CA ASP A 40 -4.64 -16.34 -0.16
C ASP A 40 -3.83 -15.05 -0.37
N LEU A 41 -2.80 -14.81 0.46
CA LEU A 41 -1.91 -13.67 0.29
C LEU A 41 -1.23 -13.66 -1.09
N PHE A 42 -0.70 -14.82 -1.52
CA PHE A 42 -0.07 -14.99 -2.83
C PHE A 42 -1.05 -14.60 -3.96
N SER A 43 -2.28 -15.11 -3.89
CA SER A 43 -3.31 -14.87 -4.90
C SER A 43 -3.70 -13.39 -4.98
N ILE A 44 -3.82 -12.71 -3.84
CA ILE A 44 -4.17 -11.28 -3.78
C ILE A 44 -3.06 -10.44 -4.42
N ILE A 45 -1.79 -10.69 -4.08
CA ILE A 45 -0.65 -9.95 -4.65
C ILE A 45 -0.60 -10.14 -6.17
N ASN A 46 -0.76 -11.37 -6.65
CA ASN A 46 -0.75 -11.65 -8.08
C ASN A 46 -1.95 -11.02 -8.80
N THR A 47 -3.12 -11.03 -8.18
CA THR A 47 -4.33 -10.39 -8.71
C THR A 47 -4.15 -8.88 -8.81
N LEU A 48 -3.57 -8.24 -7.79
CA LEU A 48 -3.24 -6.81 -7.79
C LEU A 48 -2.24 -6.48 -8.92
N GLN A 49 -1.23 -7.33 -9.12
CA GLN A 49 -0.27 -7.16 -10.22
C GLN A 49 -0.95 -7.21 -11.60
N CYS A 50 -1.89 -8.15 -11.78
CA CYS A 50 -2.67 -8.25 -13.01
C CYS A 50 -3.56 -7.01 -13.20
N LEU A 51 -4.21 -6.53 -12.14
CA LEU A 51 -5.05 -5.33 -12.18
C LEU A 51 -4.25 -4.07 -12.56
N GLU A 52 -3.07 -3.87 -11.96
CA GLU A 52 -2.17 -2.76 -12.31
C GLU A 52 -1.77 -2.81 -13.79
N LYS A 53 -1.37 -3.98 -14.28
CA LYS A 53 -1.02 -4.17 -15.71
C LYS A 53 -2.23 -3.97 -16.63
N ALA A 54 -3.42 -4.36 -16.20
CA ALA A 54 -4.65 -4.15 -16.96
C ALA A 54 -4.97 -2.66 -17.08
N TYR A 55 -4.82 -1.89 -16.00
CA TYR A 55 -5.01 -0.45 -16.02
C TYR A 55 -3.98 0.26 -16.91
N ILE A 56 -2.70 -0.13 -16.85
CA ILE A 56 -1.65 0.42 -17.73
C ILE A 56 -1.95 0.17 -19.21
N ARG A 57 -2.61 -0.95 -19.54
CA ARG A 57 -3.01 -1.30 -20.91
C ARG A 57 -4.35 -0.70 -21.33
N ASP A 58 -4.95 0.16 -20.49
CA ASP A 58 -6.23 0.82 -20.74
C ASP A 58 -7.39 -0.17 -21.02
N VAL A 59 -7.34 -1.37 -20.42
CA VAL A 59 -8.40 -2.39 -20.57
C VAL A 59 -9.45 -2.34 -19.46
N VAL A 60 -9.26 -1.50 -18.44
CA VAL A 60 -10.18 -1.32 -17.31
C VAL A 60 -10.38 0.18 -17.08
N THR A 61 -11.62 0.60 -16.88
CA THR A 61 -11.93 2.01 -16.65
C THR A 61 -11.36 2.51 -15.31
N PRO A 62 -11.06 3.82 -15.15
CA PRO A 62 -10.55 4.37 -13.89
C PRO A 62 -11.45 4.08 -12.69
N ARG A 63 -12.77 4.11 -12.89
CA ARG A 63 -13.76 3.86 -11.84
C ARG A 63 -13.71 2.41 -11.35
N GLU A 64 -13.69 1.46 -12.27
CA GLU A 64 -13.62 0.02 -11.94
C GLU A 64 -12.27 -0.32 -11.30
N TYR A 65 -11.18 0.20 -11.86
CA TYR A 65 -9.83 0.02 -11.31
C TYR A 65 -9.76 0.53 -9.87
N THR A 66 -10.25 1.73 -9.60
CA THR A 66 -10.16 2.34 -8.27
C THR A 66 -10.93 1.54 -7.23
N ALA A 67 -12.15 1.08 -7.56
CA ALA A 67 -12.95 0.24 -6.68
C ALA A 67 -12.29 -1.12 -6.43
N ALA A 68 -11.81 -1.79 -7.48
CA ALA A 68 -11.16 -3.09 -7.37
C ALA A 68 -9.83 -3.02 -6.60
N CYS A 69 -8.98 -2.03 -6.93
CA CYS A 69 -7.69 -1.83 -6.28
C CYS A 69 -7.87 -1.49 -4.79
N SER A 70 -8.83 -0.64 -4.43
CA SER A 70 -9.10 -0.31 -3.02
C SER A 70 -9.52 -1.55 -2.23
N LYS A 71 -10.40 -2.39 -2.81
CA LYS A 71 -10.83 -3.65 -2.19
C LYS A 71 -9.65 -4.62 -2.01
N LEU A 72 -8.83 -4.82 -3.05
CA LEU A 72 -7.65 -5.68 -3.00
C LEU A 72 -6.62 -5.22 -1.96
N LEU A 73 -6.41 -3.91 -1.83
CA LEU A 73 -5.49 -3.35 -0.82
C LEU A 73 -5.98 -3.60 0.62
N VAL A 74 -7.28 -3.54 0.86
CA VAL A 74 -7.87 -3.89 2.17
C VAL A 74 -7.72 -5.39 2.44
N GLN A 75 -8.03 -6.23 1.45
CA GLN A 75 -7.87 -7.69 1.56
C GLN A 75 -6.42 -8.09 1.79
N TYR A 76 -5.48 -7.46 1.06
CA TYR A 76 -4.04 -7.65 1.26
C TYR A 76 -3.63 -7.35 2.70
N LYS A 77 -4.07 -6.23 3.29
CA LYS A 77 -3.73 -5.88 4.68
C LYS A 77 -4.22 -6.93 5.67
N ALA A 78 -5.42 -7.49 5.45
CA ALA A 78 -5.96 -8.56 6.28
C ALA A 78 -5.18 -9.88 6.09
N ALA A 79 -4.96 -10.31 4.86
CA ALA A 79 -4.23 -11.53 4.53
C ALA A 79 -2.77 -11.48 5.03
N PHE A 80 -2.09 -10.34 4.85
CA PHE A 80 -0.72 -10.19 5.31
C PHE A 80 -0.61 -10.29 6.84
N LYS A 81 -1.58 -9.77 7.60
CA LYS A 81 -1.60 -9.94 9.07
C LYS A 81 -1.70 -11.40 9.52
N LEU A 82 -2.35 -12.27 8.74
CA LEU A 82 -2.46 -13.70 9.04
C LEU A 82 -1.15 -14.45 8.75
N VAL A 83 -0.36 -13.96 7.79
CA VAL A 83 0.90 -14.59 7.34
C VAL A 83 2.13 -13.99 8.04
N GLN A 84 2.02 -12.76 8.55
CA GLN A 84 3.15 -12.03 9.14
C GLN A 84 3.74 -12.79 10.32
N SER A 85 5.02 -13.12 10.21
CA SER A 85 5.75 -13.92 11.17
C SER A 85 7.22 -13.53 11.18
N ALA A 86 8.04 -14.19 12.02
CA ALA A 86 9.48 -13.98 12.02
C ALA A 86 10.15 -14.33 10.67
N ASP A 87 9.58 -15.29 9.92
CA ASP A 87 10.06 -15.67 8.59
C ASP A 87 9.66 -14.65 7.51
N TYR A 88 8.53 -13.97 7.71
CA TYR A 88 7.93 -13.02 6.77
C TYR A 88 7.57 -11.70 7.47
N PRO A 89 8.57 -10.93 7.93
CA PRO A 89 8.32 -9.68 8.64
C PRO A 89 7.73 -8.60 7.73
N THR A 90 8.10 -8.64 6.44
CA THR A 90 7.62 -7.71 5.40
C THR A 90 7.11 -8.47 4.17
N VAL A 91 6.32 -7.79 3.36
CA VAL A 91 5.80 -8.35 2.10
C VAL A 91 6.91 -8.69 1.11
N GLU A 92 7.99 -7.92 1.09
CA GLU A 92 9.16 -8.17 0.24
C GLU A 92 9.85 -9.49 0.63
N ALA A 93 9.93 -9.80 1.93
CA ALA A 93 10.48 -11.07 2.40
C ALA A 93 9.63 -12.27 1.92
N PHE A 94 8.29 -12.14 2.02
CA PHE A 94 7.35 -13.13 1.50
C PHE A 94 7.49 -13.29 -0.03
N MET A 95 7.48 -12.18 -0.78
CA MET A 95 7.62 -12.19 -2.24
C MET A 95 8.95 -12.81 -2.67
N LYS A 96 10.05 -12.52 -1.97
CA LYS A 96 11.36 -13.11 -2.24
C LYS A 96 11.38 -14.62 -1.98
N LYS A 97 10.77 -15.08 -0.87
CA LYS A 97 10.71 -16.51 -0.53
C LYS A 97 9.99 -17.32 -1.61
N PHE A 98 8.82 -16.84 -2.04
CA PHE A 98 7.96 -17.54 -3.00
C PHE A 98 8.17 -17.10 -4.46
N ARG A 99 9.21 -16.29 -4.72
CA ARG A 99 9.59 -15.79 -6.05
C ARG A 99 8.45 -15.08 -6.80
N LEU A 100 7.66 -14.27 -6.08
CA LEU A 100 6.66 -13.40 -6.71
C LEU A 100 7.34 -12.17 -7.34
N ASP A 101 7.40 -12.15 -8.67
CA ASP A 101 7.82 -10.97 -9.43
C ASP A 101 6.61 -10.06 -9.72
N CYS A 102 6.25 -9.25 -8.73
CA CYS A 102 5.08 -8.35 -8.78
C CYS A 102 5.46 -6.90 -8.44
N PRO A 103 6.30 -6.22 -9.26
CA PRO A 103 6.80 -4.89 -8.94
C PRO A 103 5.69 -3.82 -8.88
N ALA A 104 4.67 -3.90 -9.74
CA ALA A 104 3.58 -2.92 -9.75
C ALA A 104 2.67 -3.07 -8.52
N ALA A 105 2.36 -4.31 -8.14
CA ALA A 105 1.63 -4.59 -6.90
C ALA A 105 2.42 -4.12 -5.67
N LEU A 106 3.74 -4.32 -5.64
CA LEU A 106 4.59 -3.90 -4.53
C LEU A 106 4.55 -2.37 -4.34
N GLU A 107 4.74 -1.59 -5.42
CA GLU A 107 4.65 -0.13 -5.33
C GLU A 107 3.26 0.32 -4.87
N ARG A 108 2.21 -0.32 -5.38
CA ARG A 108 0.83 -0.02 -4.97
C ARG A 108 0.56 -0.37 -3.50
N ILE A 109 1.12 -1.47 -3.01
CA ILE A 109 1.06 -1.85 -1.60
C ILE A 109 1.79 -0.84 -0.71
N LYS A 110 2.98 -0.37 -1.12
CA LYS A 110 3.75 0.64 -0.37
C LYS A 110 3.00 1.97 -0.27
N GLU A 111 2.37 2.40 -1.36
CA GLU A 111 1.56 3.62 -1.37
C GLU A 111 0.23 3.48 -0.61
N GLY A 112 -0.37 2.28 -0.63
CA GLY A 112 -1.54 1.95 0.20
C GLY A 112 -2.89 2.55 -0.24
N ARG A 113 -2.98 3.11 -1.44
CA ARG A 113 -4.17 3.68 -2.11
C ARG A 113 -4.12 3.34 -3.62
N PRO A 114 -5.13 3.47 -4.48
CA PRO A 114 -4.97 3.31 -5.95
C PRO A 114 -4.20 4.45 -6.64
N ILE A 115 -3.64 4.25 -7.85
CA ILE A 115 -2.86 5.30 -8.57
C ILE A 115 -3.69 6.53 -8.97
N THR A 116 -4.99 6.34 -9.13
CA THR A 116 -5.97 7.39 -9.44
C THR A 116 -6.23 8.33 -8.26
N ILE A 117 -5.90 7.90 -7.03
CA ILE A 117 -6.05 8.70 -5.81
C ILE A 117 -4.70 9.36 -5.49
N LYS A 118 -4.64 10.68 -5.65
CA LYS A 118 -3.46 11.47 -5.28
C LYS A 118 -3.31 11.54 -3.76
N ASP A 119 -2.06 11.65 -3.31
CA ASP A 119 -1.77 11.88 -1.89
C ASP A 119 -2.07 13.34 -1.55
N ASP A 120 -3.07 13.58 -0.71
CA ASP A 120 -3.28 14.90 -0.13
C ASP A 120 -2.40 15.12 1.11
N LYS A 121 -1.66 14.13 1.63
CA LYS A 121 -0.98 14.28 2.94
C LYS A 121 0.12 15.34 2.94
N GLY A 122 0.88 15.44 1.85
CA GLY A 122 1.86 16.52 1.68
C GLY A 122 1.19 17.90 1.55
N ASN A 123 0.01 17.94 0.92
CA ASN A 123 -0.81 19.14 0.82
C ASN A 123 -1.50 19.48 2.15
N THR A 124 -1.85 18.49 2.97
CA THR A 124 -2.59 18.66 4.22
C THR A 124 -1.73 19.35 5.26
N SER A 125 -0.50 18.86 5.52
CA SER A 125 0.40 19.51 6.48
C SER A 125 0.76 20.94 6.05
N LYS A 126 0.96 21.16 4.75
CA LYS A 126 1.19 22.48 4.19
C LYS A 126 -0.05 23.38 4.36
N ALA A 127 -1.23 22.90 3.97
CA ALA A 127 -2.47 23.65 4.08
C ALA A 127 -2.84 23.95 5.55
N ILE A 128 -2.53 23.07 6.50
CA ILE A 128 -2.64 23.36 7.93
C ILE A 128 -1.72 24.53 8.30
N ALA A 129 -0.44 24.46 7.93
CA ALA A 129 0.53 25.51 8.24
C ALA A 129 0.14 26.86 7.62
N ASP A 130 -0.26 26.86 6.34
CA ASP A 130 -0.69 28.04 5.60
C ASP A 130 -1.99 28.62 6.22
N THR A 131 -2.97 27.78 6.57
CA THR A 131 -4.20 28.20 7.26
C THR A 131 -3.89 28.86 8.61
N VAL A 132 -3.04 28.24 9.43
CA VAL A 132 -2.64 28.79 10.73
C VAL A 132 -1.89 30.12 10.55
N SER A 133 -0.98 30.19 9.58
CA SER A 133 -0.24 31.42 9.26
C SER A 133 -1.20 32.55 8.87
N LEU A 134 -2.15 32.30 7.97
CA LEU A 134 -3.11 33.30 7.51
C LEU A 134 -4.03 33.80 8.64
N PHE A 135 -4.47 32.92 9.53
CA PHE A 135 -5.21 33.33 10.73
C PHE A 135 -4.39 34.26 11.64
N ILE A 136 -3.11 33.95 11.86
CA ILE A 136 -2.20 34.81 12.64
C ILE A 136 -2.02 36.15 11.95
N THR A 137 -1.75 36.16 10.63
CA THR A 137 -1.56 37.38 9.84
C THR A 137 -2.79 38.30 9.90
N ILE A 138 -4.00 37.76 9.68
CA ILE A 138 -5.24 38.54 9.75
C ILE A 138 -5.46 39.09 11.16
N MET A 139 -5.22 38.26 12.19
CA MET A 139 -5.36 38.68 13.59
C MET A 139 -4.40 39.82 13.95
N ASP A 140 -3.15 39.75 13.48
CA ASP A 140 -2.15 40.77 13.75
C ASP A 140 -2.44 42.08 12.98
N LYS A 141 -2.89 41.99 11.72
CA LYS A 141 -3.38 43.17 10.97
C LYS A 141 -4.50 43.90 11.73
N LEU A 142 -5.48 43.15 12.23
CA LEU A 142 -6.58 43.72 13.02
C LEU A 142 -6.11 44.35 14.34
N ARG A 143 -5.16 43.72 15.04
CA ARG A 143 -4.56 44.27 16.27
C ARG A 143 -3.81 45.58 16.01
N LEU A 144 -3.11 45.66 14.88
CA LEU A 144 -2.41 46.87 14.41
C LEU A 144 -3.36 47.96 13.87
N GLN A 145 -4.68 47.78 13.99
CA GLN A 145 -5.71 48.69 13.48
C GLN A 145 -5.69 48.86 11.95
N ILE A 146 -5.10 47.92 11.22
CA ILE A 146 -5.24 47.84 9.76
C ILE A 146 -6.63 47.27 9.50
N ARG A 147 -7.54 48.12 9.04
CA ARG A 147 -8.98 47.81 8.82
C ARG A 147 -9.45 48.10 7.39
N ALA A 148 -8.53 48.52 6.53
CA ALA A 148 -8.85 48.81 5.14
C ALA A 148 -9.21 47.50 4.41
N MET A 149 -10.27 47.54 3.60
CA MET A 149 -10.81 46.34 2.95
C MET A 149 -9.78 45.70 2.02
N ASP A 150 -9.08 46.51 1.23
CA ASP A 150 -8.01 46.12 0.31
C ASP A 150 -6.81 45.47 0.99
N GLU A 151 -6.60 45.73 2.28
CA GLU A 151 -5.52 45.15 3.09
C GLU A 151 -5.90 43.83 3.76
N ILE A 152 -7.18 43.62 4.10
CA ILE A 152 -7.65 42.40 4.81
C ILE A 152 -8.22 41.36 3.86
N HIS A 153 -9.00 41.80 2.87
CA HIS A 153 -9.75 40.91 2.00
C HIS A 153 -8.87 39.90 1.22
N PRO A 154 -7.67 40.27 0.70
CA PRO A 154 -6.78 39.29 0.06
C PRO A 154 -6.43 38.11 0.97
N ASP A 155 -6.05 38.37 2.23
CA ASP A 155 -5.70 37.32 3.18
C ASP A 155 -6.90 36.44 3.55
N LEU A 156 -8.10 37.03 3.69
CA LEU A 156 -9.33 36.28 3.96
C LEU A 156 -9.71 35.36 2.79
N ARG A 157 -9.52 35.82 1.56
CA ARG A 157 -9.73 35.00 0.35
C ARG A 157 -8.75 33.83 0.32
N ASP A 158 -7.47 34.11 0.52
CA ASP A 158 -6.43 33.08 0.54
C ASP A 158 -6.65 32.08 1.69
N LEU A 159 -7.16 32.55 2.83
CA LEU A 159 -7.55 31.69 3.95
C LEU A 159 -8.69 30.75 3.56
N MET A 160 -9.75 31.27 2.92
CA MET A 160 -10.89 30.46 2.48
C MET A 160 -10.47 29.40 1.46
N ASP A 161 -9.64 29.77 0.49
CA ASP A 161 -9.14 28.85 -0.54
C ASP A 161 -8.25 27.75 0.08
N THR A 162 -7.38 28.13 1.01
CA THR A 162 -6.53 27.17 1.74
C THR A 162 -7.38 26.21 2.59
N MET A 163 -8.39 26.72 3.30
CA MET A 163 -9.32 25.90 4.08
C MET A 163 -10.15 24.95 3.21
N ASN A 164 -10.50 25.35 1.98
CA ASN A 164 -11.21 24.49 1.03
C ASN A 164 -10.32 23.37 0.46
N SER A 165 -9.01 23.59 0.40
CA SER A 165 -8.04 22.55 -0.02
C SER A 165 -7.80 21.45 1.02
N LEU A 166 -8.23 21.66 2.27
CA LEU A 166 -8.10 20.70 3.36
C LEU A 166 -9.20 19.63 3.27
N SER A 167 -8.88 18.49 2.66
CA SER A 167 -9.78 17.31 2.59
C SER A 167 -10.09 16.68 3.94
N ALA A 168 -9.33 17.02 4.99
CA ALA A 168 -9.61 16.64 6.37
C ALA A 168 -10.76 17.45 7.01
N LEU A 169 -11.12 18.61 6.45
CA LEU A 169 -12.21 19.45 6.95
C LEU A 169 -13.51 19.12 6.20
N PRO A 170 -14.60 18.80 6.92
CA PRO A 170 -15.93 18.67 6.32
C PRO A 170 -16.34 19.92 5.52
N GLU A 171 -17.24 19.77 4.55
CA GLU A 171 -17.78 20.89 3.76
C GLU A 171 -18.63 21.84 4.61
N ASP A 172 -19.29 21.30 5.65
CA ASP A 172 -20.14 22.03 6.61
C ASP A 172 -19.39 22.52 7.85
N PHE A 173 -18.05 22.53 7.82
CA PHE A 173 -17.25 23.00 8.94
C PHE A 173 -17.59 24.45 9.28
N GLU A 174 -18.04 24.69 10.53
CA GLU A 174 -18.49 26.00 11.02
C GLU A 174 -17.49 27.12 10.74
N GLY A 175 -16.19 26.84 10.85
CA GLY A 175 -15.13 27.81 10.56
C GLY A 175 -15.14 28.30 9.12
N LYS A 176 -15.42 27.43 8.13
CA LYS A 176 -15.52 27.81 6.71
C LYS A 176 -16.71 28.76 6.49
N LEU A 177 -17.85 28.46 7.12
CA LEU A 177 -19.06 29.28 7.03
C LEU A 177 -18.83 30.68 7.62
N LYS A 178 -18.14 30.77 8.76
CA LYS A 178 -17.81 32.04 9.40
C LYS A 178 -16.84 32.87 8.56
N VAL A 179 -15.75 32.28 8.06
CA VAL A 179 -14.78 32.97 7.19
C VAL A 179 -15.44 33.44 5.89
N SER A 180 -16.35 32.65 5.31
CA SER A 180 -17.10 33.05 4.12
C SER A 180 -18.09 34.21 4.37
N THR A 181 -18.51 34.41 5.61
CA THR A 181 -19.44 35.49 5.99
C THR A 181 -18.69 36.80 6.24
N TRP A 182 -17.43 36.70 6.67
CA TRP A 182 -16.54 37.82 6.97
C TRP A 182 -15.95 38.42 5.71
#